data_AF-A0A085W5K6-F1
#
_entry.id   AF-A0A085W5K6-F1
#
_cell.length_a   1.000
_cell.length_b   1.000
_cell.length_c   1.000
_cell.angle_alpha   90.00
_cell.angle_beta   90.00
_cell.angle_gamma   90.00
#
_symmetry.space_group_name_H-M   'P 1'
#
loop_
_entity.id
_entity.type
_entity.pdbx_description
1 polymer ?
#
loop_
_entity_poly.entity_id
_entity_poly.type
_entity_poly.pdbx_seq_one_letter_code
_entity_poly.pdbx_strand_id
1 'polypeptide(L)' 'MFSTTLARDRENMGENITKWLKENSNFEVVDKVVTQSSDKEFHCLTITLFYRVKS' A
#
# COMPACT_ATOMS: atom_id res chain seq x y z
N MET A 1 -4.17 5.23 5.81
CA MET A 1 -2.84 5.44 5.20
C MET A 1 -1.86 4.52 5.92
N PHE A 2 -1.09 3.72 5.18
CA PHE A 2 -0.09 2.82 5.74
C PHE A 2 1.31 3.39 5.42
N SER A 3 2.16 3.59 6.43
CA SER A 3 3.49 4.17 6.26
C SER A 3 4.43 3.73 7.37
N THR A 4 5.71 3.51 7.07
CA THR A 4 6.74 3.24 8.07
C THR A 4 8.12 3.69 7.57
N THR A 5 8.98 4.07 8.50
CA THR A 5 10.42 4.34 8.27
C THR A 5 11.31 3.23 8.82
N LEU A 6 10.75 2.25 9.52
CA LEU A 6 11.48 1.12 10.10
C LEU A 6 11.57 -0.03 9.10
N ALA A 7 12.79 -0.56 8.90
CA ALA A 7 13.06 -1.62 7.93
C ALA A 7 12.23 -2.89 8.20
N ARG A 8 12.10 -3.31 9.46
CA ARG A 8 11.30 -4.48 9.85
C ARG A 8 9.82 -4.33 9.51
N ASP A 9 9.26 -3.15 9.72
CA ASP A 9 7.85 -2.89 9.44
C ASP A 9 7.59 -2.79 7.94
N ARG A 10 8.59 -2.37 7.16
CA ARG A 10 8.53 -2.34 5.69
C ARG A 10 8.30 -3.74 5.11
N GLU A 11 8.95 -4.76 5.66
CA GLU A 11 8.78 -6.15 5.22
C GLU A 11 7.36 -6.65 5.49
N ASN A 12 6.81 -6.32 6.66
CA ASN A 12 5.46 -6.75 7.06
C ASN A 12 4.33 -5.91 6.44
N MET A 13 4.66 -4.75 5.85
CA MET A 13 3.67 -3.79 5.35
C MET A 13 2.76 -4.39 4.28
N GLY A 14 3.32 -5.19 3.37
CA GLY A 14 2.56 -5.84 2.30
C GLY A 14 1.52 -6.84 2.83
N GLU A 15 1.89 -7.62 3.84
CA GLU A 15 0.99 -8.56 4.51
C GLU A 15 -0.13 -7.82 5.24
N ASN A 16 0.20 -6.75 5.96
CA ASN A 16 -0.77 -5.93 6.68
C ASN A 16 -1.81 -5.30 5.76
N ILE A 17 -1.37 -4.70 4.64
CA ILE A 17 -2.26 -4.14 3.62
C ILE A 17 -3.14 -5.23 3.01
N THR A 18 -2.56 -6.38 2.68
CA THR A 18 -3.31 -7.51 2.10
C THR A 18 -4.35 -8.07 3.06
N LYS A 19 -4.01 -8.20 4.35
CA LYS A 19 -4.94 -8.60 5.39
C LYS A 19 -6.09 -7.60 5.53
N TRP A 20 -5.78 -6.32 5.58
CA TRP A 20 -6.79 -5.26 5.65
C TRP A 20 -7.75 -5.29 4.45
N LEU A 21 -7.24 -5.47 3.23
CA LEU A 21 -8.09 -5.59 2.03
C LEU A 21 -9.03 -6.81 2.10
N LYS A 22 -8.58 -7.94 2.65
CA LYS A 22 -9.41 -9.15 2.82
C LYS A 22 -10.50 -8.95 3.87
N GLU A 23 -10.16 -8.33 4.99
CA GLU A 23 -11.11 -8.00 6.07
C GLU A 23 -12.16 -6.98 5.62
N ASN A 24 -11.81 -6.13 4.64
CA ASN A 24 -12.70 -5.13 4.05
C ASN A 24 -13.17 -5.57 2.65
N SER A 25 -13.70 -6.79 2.55
CA SER A 25 -14.13 -7.43 1.30
C SER A 25 -15.25 -6.71 0.54
N ASN A 26 -15.88 -5.72 1.15
CA ASN A 26 -16.89 -4.84 0.57
C ASN A 26 -16.31 -3.88 -0.48
N PHE A 27 -14.98 -3.70 -0.48
CA PHE A 27 -14.29 -2.86 -1.46
C PHE A 27 -13.70 -3.70 -2.60
N GLU A 28 -13.79 -3.16 -3.80
CA GLU A 28 -13.11 -3.65 -5.00
C GLU A 28 -12.01 -2.65 -5.37
N VAL A 29 -10.76 -3.10 -5.46
CA VAL A 29 -9.66 -2.28 -5.99
C VAL A 29 -9.85 -2.15 -7.49
N VAL A 30 -10.04 -0.92 -7.98
CA VAL A 30 -10.33 -0.61 -9.38
C VAL A 30 -9.12 -0.08 -10.13
N ASP A 31 -8.14 0.48 -9.43
CA ASP A 31 -6.90 0.98 -10.04
C ASP A 31 -5.76 1.04 -9.01
N LYS A 32 -4.53 1.15 -9.48
CA LYS A 32 -3.34 1.36 -8.66
C LYS A 32 -2.30 2.23 -9.35
N VAL A 33 -1.66 3.09 -8.57
CA VAL A 33 -0.49 3.86 -9.00
C VAL A 33 0.69 3.52 -8.10
N VAL A 34 1.82 3.18 -8.72
CA VAL A 34 3.09 2.97 -8.03
C VAL A 34 4.02 4.11 -8.39
N THR A 35 4.40 4.89 -7.40
CA THR A 35 5.33 6.01 -7.56
C THR A 35 6.61 5.68 -6.82
N GLN A 36 7.72 5.69 -7.53
CA GLN A 36 9.04 5.59 -6.94
C GLN A 36 9.73 6.96 -7.03
N SER A 37 10.18 7.47 -5.89
CA SER A 37 11.02 8.65 -5.79
C SER A 37 12.35 8.24 -5.20
N SER A 38 13.42 8.29 -5.99
CA SER A 38 14.77 7.96 -5.55
C SER A 38 15.71 9.14 -5.76
N ASP A 39 16.34 9.61 -4.69
CA ASP A 39 17.57 10.39 -4.77
C ASP A 39 18.77 9.53 -4.32
N LYS A 40 19.96 10.13 -4.21
CA LYS A 40 21.20 9.40 -3.86
C LYS A 40 21.19 8.81 -2.44
N GLU A 41 20.36 9.31 -1.53
CA GLU A 41 20.38 8.94 -0.11
C GLU A 41 19.08 8.25 0.34
N PHE A 42 17.97 8.49 -0.37
CA PHE A 42 16.66 7.98 0.02
C PHE A 42 15.87 7.43 -1.18
N HIS A 43 15.23 6.29 -0.96
CA HIS A 43 14.33 5.64 -1.91
C HIS A 43 12.95 5.52 -1.29
N CYS A 44 12.04 6.39 -1.69
CA CYS A 44 10.64 6.29 -1.32
C CYS A 44 9.88 5.51 -2.39
N LEU A 45 9.07 4.55 -1.94
CA LEU A 45 8.09 3.84 -2.76
C LEU A 45 6.70 4.12 -2.20
N THR A 46 5.81 4.64 -3.04
CA THR A 46 4.41 4.89 -2.71
C THR A 46 3.53 4.01 -3.58
N ILE A 47 2.61 3.29 -2.94
CA ILE A 47 1.60 2.47 -3.61
C ILE A 47 0.24 3.05 -3.25
N THR A 48 -0.44 3.61 -4.23
CA THR A 48 -1.79 4.18 -4.10
C THR A 48 -2.78 3.19 -4.70
N LEU A 49 -3.79 2.78 -3.93
CA LEU A 49 -4.86 1.90 -4.37
C LEU A 49 -6.17 2.70 -4.44
N PHE A 50 -6.84 2.68 -5.58
CA PHE A 50 -8.18 3.22 -5.75
C PHE A 50 -9.19 2.10 -5.63
N TYR A 51 -10.26 2.32 -4.88
CA TYR A 51 -11.29 1.31 -4.65
C TYR A 51 -12.69 1.91 -4.71
N ARG A 52 -13.67 1.04 -4.95
CA ARG A 52 -15.11 1.35 -4.86
C ARG A 52 -15.83 0.34 -3.98
N VAL A 53 -17.01 0.71 -3.48
CA VAL A 53 -17.90 -0.24 -2.82
C VAL A 53 -18.49 -1.18 -3.87
N LYS A 54 -18.50 -2.48 -3.60
CA LYS A 54 -19.15 -3.48 -4.46
C LYS A 54 -20.66 -3.25 -4.46
N SER A 55 -21.26 -3.22 -5.65
CA SER A 55 -22.72 -3.14 -5.83
C SER A 55 -23.39 -4.48 -5.63
#